data_AF-A0A832Z8Q3-F1
#
_entry.id   AF-A0A832Z8Q3-F1
#
_cell.length_a   1.000
_cell.length_b   1.000
_cell.length_c   1.000
_cell.angle_alpha   90.00
_cell.angle_beta   90.00
_cell.angle_gamma   90.00
#
_symmetry.space_group_name_H-M   'P 1'
#
loop_
_entity.id
_entity.type
_entity.pdbx_description
1 polymer ?
#
loop_
_entity_poly.entity_id
_entity_poly.type
_entity_poly.pdbx_seq_one_letter_code
_entity_poly.pdbx_strand_id
1 'polypeptide(L)'
;MRPLLAFLLFLPLSFAWVYPHQLQYTANPYEQILLCATVYSDSNTEVSLVCNGEEVGKGRVVANVPAILCYHYATGGDTTCTWVQGQNQVEVRINVVPKAVLEAVLAVLLVVLVVRFTVKLVKLLS
;
A
#
# COMPACT_ATOMS: atom_id res chain seq x y z
N MET A 1 38.34 18.17 38.70
CA MET A 1 38.04 18.73 37.36
C MET A 1 38.35 17.68 36.32
N ARG A 2 37.50 17.55 35.29
CA ARG A 2 37.15 16.38 34.45
C ARG A 2 36.01 15.53 35.05
N PRO A 3 35.10 14.92 34.24
CA PRO A 3 34.85 15.13 32.81
C PRO A 3 33.38 14.93 32.33
N LEU A 4 33.14 15.09 31.01
CA LEU A 4 32.24 14.24 30.19
C LEU A 4 30.76 14.08 30.63
N LEU A 5 29.95 15.13 30.70
CA LEU A 5 28.49 14.96 30.91
C LEU A 5 27.58 15.88 30.06
N ALA A 6 28.10 16.48 28.99
CA ALA A 6 27.34 17.46 28.19
C ALA A 6 26.90 16.94 26.81
N PHE A 7 27.15 15.68 26.47
CA PHE A 7 26.91 15.15 25.11
C PHE A 7 25.76 14.13 25.00
N LEU A 8 25.00 13.87 26.07
CA LEU A 8 23.97 12.81 26.11
C LEU A 8 22.52 13.28 26.34
N LEU A 9 22.23 14.59 26.34
CA LEU A 9 20.88 15.08 26.68
C LEU A 9 20.10 15.78 25.56
N PHE A 10 20.58 15.79 24.30
CA PHE A 10 19.87 16.46 23.21
C PHE A 10 19.82 15.67 21.90
N LEU A 11 19.64 14.35 22.00
CA LEU A 11 19.02 13.58 20.92
C LEU A 11 17.56 13.37 21.31
N PRO A 12 16.62 14.26 20.91
CA PRO A 12 15.23 13.83 20.83
C PRO A 12 15.22 12.74 19.77
N LEU A 13 15.12 11.51 20.26
CA LEU A 13 14.67 10.34 19.52
C LEU A 13 13.23 10.62 19.08
N SER A 14 13.06 11.46 18.06
CA SER A 14 11.79 11.62 17.34
C SER A 14 11.58 10.38 16.49
N PHE A 15 11.29 9.28 17.17
CA PHE A 15 10.66 8.13 16.54
C PHE A 15 9.24 8.55 16.19
N ALA A 16 9.04 9.01 14.96
CA ALA A 16 7.73 9.01 14.35
C ALA A 16 7.36 7.54 14.12
N TRP A 17 6.60 6.96 15.05
CA TRP A 17 6.04 5.62 14.87
C TRP A 17 4.82 5.75 13.95
N VAL A 18 5.03 5.57 12.65
CA VAL A 18 3.91 5.26 11.76
C VAL A 18 3.55 3.81 12.05
N TYR A 19 2.54 3.59 12.89
CA TYR A 19 1.98 2.27 13.13
C TYR A 19 1.16 1.87 11.90
N PRO A 20 1.54 0.84 11.12
CA PRO A 20 0.75 0.35 10.01
C PRO A 20 -0.39 -0.52 10.55
N HIS A 21 -1.30 0.06 11.33
CA HIS A 21 -2.51 -0.66 11.72
C HIS A 21 -3.59 -0.43 10.68
N GLN A 22 -3.77 -1.46 9.83
CA GLN A 22 -4.92 -1.68 8.95
C GLN A 22 -4.98 -0.77 7.71
N LEU A 23 -4.15 -1.06 6.70
CA LEU A 23 -4.41 -0.63 5.32
C LEU A 23 -5.66 -1.37 4.82
N GLN A 24 -6.81 -0.69 4.77
CA GLN A 24 -8.03 -1.23 4.17
C GLN A 24 -8.04 -0.91 2.67
N TYR A 25 -7.97 -1.96 1.85
CA TYR A 25 -8.10 -1.87 0.40
C TYR A 25 -9.55 -2.17 0.01
N THR A 26 -10.26 -1.21 -0.56
CA THR A 26 -11.53 -1.47 -1.25
C THR A 26 -11.29 -1.35 -2.75
N ALA A 27 -11.17 -2.51 -3.42
CA ALA A 27 -11.00 -2.54 -4.87
C ALA A 27 -12.38 -2.41 -5.53
N ASN A 28 -12.68 -1.25 -6.10
CA ASN A 28 -13.82 -1.04 -6.99
C ASN A 28 -13.39 -1.41 -8.43
N PRO A 29 -14.19 -2.12 -9.25
CA PRO A 29 -13.84 -2.56 -10.61
C PRO A 29 -13.50 -1.46 -11.64
N TYR A 30 -13.48 -0.17 -11.26
CA TYR A 30 -13.06 0.93 -12.11
C TYR A 30 -11.68 1.45 -11.68
N GLU A 31 -10.61 0.74 -12.06
CA GLU A 31 -9.18 1.16 -12.13
C GLU A 31 -8.55 1.95 -10.96
N GLN A 32 -9.27 2.32 -9.91
CA GLN A 32 -8.82 3.20 -8.84
C GLN A 32 -8.88 2.47 -7.50
N ILE A 33 -7.76 2.45 -6.80
CA ILE A 33 -7.64 1.95 -5.44
C ILE A 33 -7.72 3.13 -4.49
N LEU A 34 -8.51 2.99 -3.43
CA LEU A 34 -8.50 3.92 -2.31
C LEU A 34 -7.38 3.54 -1.35
N LEU A 35 -6.39 4.43 -1.19
CA LEU A 35 -5.27 4.27 -0.29
C LEU A 35 -5.47 5.14 0.94
N CYS A 36 -5.71 4.51 2.09
CA CYS A 36 -5.91 5.19 3.36
C CYS A 36 -4.77 4.90 4.34
N ALA A 37 -4.34 5.91 5.08
CA ALA A 37 -3.42 5.77 6.20
C ALA A 37 -3.90 6.58 7.41
N THR A 38 -3.76 5.99 8.60
CA THR A 38 -3.91 6.72 9.86
C THR A 38 -2.56 7.27 10.24
N VAL A 39 -2.47 8.60 10.37
CA VAL A 39 -1.22 9.29 10.71
C VAL A 39 -1.38 10.00 12.04
N TYR A 40 -0.38 9.85 12.89
CA TYR A 40 -0.28 10.54 14.17
C TYR A 40 1.02 11.35 14.19
N SER A 41 0.96 12.55 14.75
CA SER A 41 2.08 13.48 14.84
C SER A 41 2.00 14.26 16.14
N ASP A 42 3.14 14.45 16.80
CA ASP A 42 3.30 15.29 18.00
C ASP A 42 3.31 16.80 17.67
N SER A 43 3.56 17.11 16.40
CA SER A 43 3.67 18.46 15.83
C SER A 43 2.78 18.61 14.60
N ASN A 44 2.47 19.85 14.22
CA ASN A 44 1.73 20.12 12.99
C ASN A 44 2.61 19.75 11.79
N THR A 45 2.30 18.65 11.12
CA THR A 45 3.10 18.13 10.01
C THR A 45 2.26 18.00 8.75
N GLU A 46 2.95 18.03 7.62
CA GLU A 46 2.36 17.75 6.32
C GLU A 46 2.80 16.37 5.88
N VAL A 47 1.86 15.63 5.31
CA VAL A 47 2.06 14.26 4.86
C VAL A 47 1.69 14.20 3.39
N SER A 48 2.60 13.67 2.57
CA SER A 48 2.37 13.44 1.15
C SER A 48 2.32 11.95 0.84
N LEU A 49 1.43 11.53 -0.05
CA LEU A 49 1.43 10.23 -0.70
C LEU A 49 2.13 10.36 -2.04
N VAL A 50 3.25 9.66 -2.22
CA VAL A 50 4.02 9.64 -3.46
C VAL A 50 3.96 8.25 -4.06
N CYS A 51 3.39 8.08 -5.24
CA CYS A 51 3.34 6.80 -5.95
C CYS A 51 4.18 6.89 -7.23
N ASN A 52 5.09 5.93 -7.43
CA ASN A 52 6.01 5.89 -8.58
C ASN A 52 6.78 7.21 -8.82
N GLY A 53 7.05 7.98 -7.77
CA GLY A 53 7.73 9.28 -7.83
C GLY A 53 6.83 10.50 -8.08
N GLU A 54 5.51 10.31 -8.23
CA GLU A 54 4.52 11.38 -8.40
C GLU A 54 3.72 11.60 -7.11
N GLU A 55 3.51 12.86 -6.71
CA GLU A 55 2.65 13.18 -5.57
C GLU A 55 1.18 13.01 -5.95
N VAL A 56 0.52 12.03 -5.34
CA VAL A 56 -0.89 11.67 -5.57
C VAL A 56 -1.81 12.47 -4.66
N GLY A 57 -1.32 12.82 -3.46
CA GLY A 57 -2.13 13.47 -2.46
C GLY A 57 -1.30 14.06 -1.34
N LYS A 58 -1.85 15.09 -0.71
CA LYS A 58 -1.21 15.79 0.40
C LYS A 58 -2.23 16.16 1.46
N GLY A 59 -1.83 16.03 2.72
CA GLY A 59 -2.70 16.21 3.87
C GLY A 59 -1.95 16.86 5.01
N ARG A 60 -2.66 17.66 5.81
CA ARG A 60 -2.11 18.27 7.02
C ARG A 60 -2.60 17.50 8.24
N VAL A 61 -1.67 17.15 9.12
CA VAL A 61 -1.93 16.50 10.41
C VAL A 61 -1.74 17.52 11.51
N VAL A 62 -2.72 17.61 12.41
CA VAL A 62 -2.69 18.50 13.57
C VAL A 62 -1.99 17.79 14.72
N ALA A 63 -1.15 18.53 15.44
CA ALA A 63 -0.40 18.04 16.60
C ALA A 63 -1.32 17.35 17.61
N ASN A 64 -0.92 16.16 18.03
CA ASN A 64 -1.60 15.31 19.01
C ASN A 64 -3.01 14.86 18.60
N VAL A 65 -3.38 14.99 17.31
CA VAL A 65 -4.67 14.52 16.78
C VAL A 65 -4.41 13.52 15.66
N PRO A 66 -4.89 12.26 15.78
CA PRO A 66 -4.79 11.30 14.68
C PRO A 66 -5.64 11.76 13.51
N ALA A 67 -5.08 11.68 12.30
CA ALA A 67 -5.77 12.00 11.06
C ALA A 67 -5.85 10.76 10.17
N ILE A 68 -6.95 10.62 9.44
CA ILE A 68 -7.09 9.60 8.38
C ILE A 68 -6.97 10.33 7.05
N LEU A 69 -6.01 9.94 6.24
CA LEU A 69 -5.79 10.47 4.89
C LEU A 69 -6.08 9.39 3.88
N CYS A 70 -6.96 9.68 2.93
CA CYS A 70 -7.36 8.74 1.88
C CYS A 70 -7.24 9.40 0.50
N TYR A 71 -6.58 8.73 -0.43
CA TYR A 71 -6.45 9.20 -1.82
C TYR A 71 -6.81 8.09 -2.79
N HIS A 72 -7.50 8.48 -3.86
CA HIS A 72 -7.74 7.58 -4.99
C HIS A 72 -6.51 7.57 -5.88
N TYR A 73 -6.06 6.38 -6.24
CA TYR A 73 -4.95 6.18 -7.16
C TYR A 73 -5.33 5.19 -8.24
N ALA A 74 -5.13 5.57 -9.51
CA ALA A 74 -5.40 4.70 -10.64
C ALA A 74 -4.26 3.67 -10.78
N THR A 75 -4.53 2.38 -10.56
CA THR A 75 -3.50 1.35 -10.61
C THR A 75 -3.43 0.71 -11.98
N GLY A 76 -2.49 1.19 -12.79
CA GLY A 76 -2.00 0.48 -13.97
C GLY A 76 -0.70 -0.29 -13.66
N GLY A 77 -0.80 -1.50 -13.10
CA GLY A 77 0.35 -2.39 -12.85
C GLY A 77 1.00 -2.27 -11.47
N ASP A 78 2.21 -2.84 -11.33
CA ASP A 78 2.98 -2.84 -10.08
C ASP A 78 3.30 -1.40 -9.68
N THR A 79 2.74 -0.97 -8.55
CA THR A 79 2.87 0.40 -8.05
C THR A 79 3.52 0.38 -6.68
N THR A 80 4.53 1.24 -6.50
CA THR A 80 5.10 1.50 -5.17
C THR A 80 4.67 2.88 -4.71
N CYS A 81 3.96 2.92 -3.60
CA CYS A 81 3.50 4.16 -2.96
C CYS A 81 4.22 4.36 -1.63
N THR A 82 4.62 5.59 -1.33
CA THR A 82 5.31 5.94 -0.10
C THR A 82 4.57 7.09 0.57
N TRP A 83 4.23 6.89 1.84
CA TRP A 83 3.76 7.97 2.70
C TRP A 83 4.96 8.70 3.29
N VAL A 84 5.05 9.99 3.04
CA VAL A 84 6.18 10.84 3.47
C VAL A 84 5.68 11.81 4.53
N GLN A 85 6.27 11.76 5.72
CA GLN A 85 6.02 12.69 6.82
C GLN A 85 7.37 13.25 7.30
N GLY A 86 7.73 14.45 6.84
CA GLY A 86 9.05 15.03 7.14
C GLY A 86 10.18 14.13 6.64
N GLN A 87 11.04 13.66 7.56
CA GLN A 87 12.13 12.71 7.25
C GLN A 87 11.70 11.23 7.35
N ASN A 88 10.49 10.95 7.84
CA ASN A 88 9.99 9.60 7.97
C ASN A 88 9.26 9.16 6.70
N GLN A 89 9.55 7.95 6.23
CA GLN A 89 8.95 7.40 5.01
C GLN A 89 8.46 5.97 5.28
N VAL A 90 7.21 5.70 4.90
CA VAL A 90 6.64 4.35 4.94
C VAL A 90 6.27 3.92 3.54
N GLU A 91 7.01 2.95 3.02
CA GLU A 91 6.79 2.34 1.73
C GLU A 91 5.67 1.29 1.81
N VAL A 92 4.73 1.34 0.86
CA VAL A 92 3.66 0.39 0.64
C VAL A 92 3.74 -0.07 -0.81
N ARG A 93 4.01 -1.36 -1.02
CA ARG A 93 3.95 -1.98 -2.36
C ARG A 93 2.56 -2.52 -2.62
N ILE A 94 2.00 -2.10 -3.75
CA ILE A 94 0.69 -2.52 -4.19
C ILE A 94 0.90 -3.36 -5.45
N ASN A 95 0.82 -4.68 -5.29
CA ASN A 95 0.80 -5.58 -6.42
C ASN A 95 -0.65 -5.76 -6.86
N VAL A 96 -1.03 -5.05 -7.92
CA VAL A 96 -2.36 -5.18 -8.53
C VAL A 96 -2.27 -6.17 -9.66
N VAL A 97 -2.96 -7.30 -9.53
CA VAL A 97 -3.13 -8.24 -10.63
C VAL A 97 -4.12 -7.63 -11.63
N PRO A 98 -3.72 -7.32 -12.87
CA PRO A 98 -4.62 -6.74 -13.85
C PRO A 98 -5.80 -7.69 -14.10
N LYS A 99 -7.01 -7.13 -14.26
CA LYS A 99 -8.21 -7.93 -14.58
C LYS A 99 -7.99 -8.86 -15.79
N ALA A 100 -7.30 -8.37 -16.82
CA ALA A 100 -6.95 -9.16 -18.00
C ALA A 100 -6.12 -10.42 -17.67
N VAL A 101 -5.21 -10.33 -16.69
CA VAL A 101 -4.41 -11.48 -16.24
C VAL A 101 -5.30 -12.50 -15.53
N LEU A 102 -6.21 -12.04 -14.67
CA LEU A 102 -7.15 -12.92 -13.97
C LEU A 102 -8.10 -13.65 -14.95
N GLU A 103 -8.65 -12.93 -15.92
CA GLU A 103 -9.50 -13.48 -16.99
C GLU A 103 -8.74 -14.51 -17.83
N ALA A 104 -7.49 -14.20 -18.21
CA ALA A 104 -6.64 -15.13 -18.96
C ALA A 104 -6.37 -16.43 -18.18
N VAL A 105 -6.04 -16.31 -16.88
CA VAL A 105 -5.82 -17.48 -16.02
C VAL A 105 -7.08 -18.34 -15.92
N LEU A 106 -8.26 -17.71 -15.73
CA LEU A 106 -9.53 -18.41 -15.64
C LEU A 106 -9.87 -19.14 -16.95
N ALA A 107 -9.66 -18.50 -18.09
CA ALA A 107 -9.87 -19.09 -19.41
C ALA A 107 -8.99 -20.33 -19.63
N VAL A 108 -7.69 -20.25 -19.29
CA VAL A 108 -6.77 -21.39 -19.38
C VAL A 108 -7.23 -22.55 -18.49
N LEU A 109 -7.65 -22.25 -17.25
CA LEU A 109 -8.14 -23.27 -16.31
C LEU A 109 -9.39 -23.99 -16.86
N LEU A 110 -10.33 -23.24 -17.44
CA LEU A 110 -11.52 -23.77 -18.10
C LEU A 110 -11.14 -24.71 -19.26
N VAL A 111 -10.22 -24.30 -20.13
CA VAL A 111 -9.76 -25.15 -21.25
C VAL A 111 -9.15 -26.45 -20.72
N VAL A 112 -8.29 -26.38 -19.71
CA VAL A 112 -7.68 -27.57 -19.10
C VAL A 112 -8.73 -28.52 -18.52
N LEU A 113 -9.75 -27.98 -17.83
CA LEU A 113 -10.84 -28.76 -17.28
C LEU A 113 -11.68 -29.43 -18.36
N VAL A 114 -12.03 -28.69 -19.42
CA VAL A 114 -12.79 -29.22 -20.56
C VAL A 114 -12.03 -30.35 -21.23
N VAL A 115 -10.74 -30.16 -21.52
CA VAL A 115 -9.90 -31.20 -22.15
C VAL A 115 -9.77 -32.43 -21.25
N ARG A 116 -9.57 -32.25 -19.94
CA ARG A 116 -9.52 -33.40 -19.00
C ARG A 116 -10.85 -34.13 -18.94
N PHE A 117 -11.96 -33.41 -18.92
CA PHE A 117 -13.29 -33.99 -18.85
C PHE A 117 -13.62 -34.76 -20.13
N THR A 118 -13.36 -34.20 -21.31
CA THR A 118 -13.60 -34.86 -22.59
C THR A 118 -12.75 -36.12 -22.74
N VAL A 119 -11.45 -36.07 -22.38
CA VAL A 119 -10.58 -37.26 -22.39
C VAL A 119 -11.09 -38.35 -21.44
N LYS A 120 -11.55 -37.97 -20.24
CA LYS A 120 -12.09 -38.91 -19.26
C LYS A 120 -13.41 -39.51 -19.73
N LEU A 121 -14.27 -38.72 -20.38
CA LEU A 121 -15.54 -39.17 -20.95
C LEU A 121 -15.32 -40.17 -22.09
N VAL A 122 -14.39 -39.86 -23.01
CA VAL A 122 -14.02 -40.77 -24.11
C VAL A 122 -13.51 -42.10 -23.58
N LYS A 123 -12.69 -42.09 -22.52
CA LYS A 123 -12.21 -43.33 -21.87
C LYS A 123 -13.30 -44.13 -21.14
N LEU A 124 -14.43 -43.51 -20.78
CA LEU A 124 -15.57 -44.20 -20.15
C LEU A 124 -16.55 -44.76 -21.17
N LEU A 125 -16.54 -44.24 -22.39
CA LEU A 125 -17.43 -44.62 -23.50
C LEU A 125 -16.76 -45.61 -24.48
N SER A 126 -15.45 -45.82 -24.35
CA SER A 126 -14.65 -46.85 -25.03
C SER A 126 -14.46 -48.06 -24.12
#